data_AF-A0A3D0ICD3-F1
#
_entry.id   AF-A0A3D0ICD3-F1
#
_cell.length_a   1.000
_cell.length_b   1.000
_cell.length_c   1.000
_cell.angle_alpha   90.00
_cell.angle_beta   90.00
_cell.angle_gamma   90.00
#
_symmetry.space_group_name_H-M   'P 1'
#
loop_
_entity.id
_entity.type
_entity.pdbx_description
1 polymer ?
#
loop_
_entity_poly.entity_id
_entity_poly.type
_entity_poly.pdbx_seq_one_letter_code
_entity_poly.pdbx_strand_id
1 'polypeptide(L)'
;MGGRGLYALARIIREGWIEKSLKFGRNGLRDTFHAQTERLSHAPLYPQSVLFSPLLSKPVIAKFDQEHSSADGGALLLKAVDERLGLSQRLASCLEDPRQPGKVRHAMLDLLRQRMFGIACGYPDGNDAAHLADDPIHKLLLERDPIAGERLASQPTLSRFENTARRADLYRLANALAETVIVGDRASPPEASREGPAHHDRSGSDG
;
A
#
# COMPACT_ATOMS: atom_id res chain seq x y z
N MET A 1 -16.65 13.04 24.18
CA MET A 1 -15.24 12.63 24.38
C MET A 1 -15.06 11.23 23.81
N GLY A 2 -14.40 11.04 22.65
CA GLY A 2 -14.28 9.69 22.05
C GLY A 2 -13.36 9.54 20.83
N GLY A 3 -12.71 10.60 20.35
CA GLY A 3 -11.92 10.56 19.11
C GLY A 3 -10.46 10.11 19.23
N ARG A 4 -10.02 9.55 20.36
CA ARG A 4 -8.58 9.28 20.62
C ARG A 4 -8.06 7.94 20.08
N GLY A 5 -8.94 7.02 19.68
CA GLY A 5 -8.56 5.70 19.14
C GLY A 5 -8.11 5.75 17.68
N LEU A 6 -8.86 6.44 16.81
CA LEU A 6 -8.54 6.59 15.38
C LEU A 6 -7.19 7.29 15.16
N TYR A 7 -6.90 8.32 15.96
CA TYR A 7 -5.63 9.03 15.88
C TYR A 7 -4.43 8.18 16.27
N ALA A 8 -4.56 7.21 17.17
CA ALA A 8 -3.44 6.37 17.60
C ALA A 8 -3.04 5.36 16.51
N LEU A 9 -4.02 4.70 15.87
CA LEU A 9 -3.76 3.78 14.75
C LEU A 9 -3.26 4.52 13.50
N ALA A 10 -3.91 5.64 13.13
CA ALA A 10 -3.47 6.46 12.02
C ALA A 10 -2.06 7.05 12.25
N ARG A 11 -1.71 7.41 13.49
CA ARG A 11 -0.38 7.92 13.84
C ARG A 11 0.69 6.83 13.85
N ILE A 12 0.39 5.63 14.37
CA ILE A 12 1.35 4.50 14.34
C ILE A 12 1.62 4.06 12.89
N ILE A 13 0.60 4.04 12.03
CA ILE A 13 0.74 3.74 10.60
C ILE A 13 1.50 4.87 9.87
N ARG A 14 1.22 6.14 10.17
CA ARG A 14 1.89 7.29 9.54
C ARG A 14 3.35 7.46 9.98
N GLU A 15 3.66 7.36 11.28
CA GLU A 15 4.99 7.64 11.83
C GLU A 15 5.95 6.44 11.70
N GLY A 16 5.45 5.19 11.81
CA GLY A 16 6.30 3.99 11.72
C GLY A 16 6.64 3.54 10.29
N TRP A 17 5.76 3.82 9.33
CA TRP A 17 5.90 3.32 7.95
C TRP A 17 6.60 4.31 7.02
N ILE A 18 6.35 5.63 7.15
CA ILE A 18 6.92 6.66 6.27
C ILE A 18 8.42 6.87 6.53
N GLU A 19 8.86 6.89 7.79
CA GLU A 19 10.29 7.10 8.12
C GLU A 19 11.20 5.93 7.71
N LYS A 20 10.68 4.69 7.68
CA LYS A 20 11.44 3.52 7.20
C LYS A 20 11.42 3.38 5.67
N SER A 21 10.30 3.64 5.00
CA SER A 21 10.23 3.63 3.52
C SER A 21 11.13 4.70 2.88
N LEU A 22 11.23 5.89 3.49
CA LEU A 22 12.12 6.97 3.01
C LEU A 22 13.61 6.68 3.20
N LYS A 23 14.00 5.70 4.03
CA LYS A 23 15.39 5.28 4.20
C LYS A 23 15.76 4.15 3.23
N PHE A 24 14.83 3.22 2.97
CA PHE A 24 15.02 2.16 1.97
C PHE A 24 15.11 2.71 0.54
N GLY A 25 14.34 3.76 0.22
CA GLY A 25 14.40 4.44 -1.09
C GLY A 25 15.58 5.40 -1.29
N ARG A 26 16.36 5.73 -0.25
CA ARG A 26 17.42 6.76 -0.35
C ARG A 26 18.77 6.24 -0.83
N ASN A 27 19.05 4.94 -0.68
CA ASN A 27 20.34 4.34 -1.06
C ASN A 27 20.30 3.51 -2.35
N GLY A 28 19.12 3.27 -2.92
CA GLY A 28 18.96 2.54 -4.19
C GLY A 28 18.68 3.42 -5.42
N LEU A 29 18.54 4.74 -5.24
CA LEU A 29 18.01 5.65 -6.27
C LEU A 29 18.92 6.85 -6.58
N ARG A 30 20.22 6.76 -6.32
CA ARG A 30 21.16 7.85 -6.61
C ARG A 30 21.71 7.85 -8.02
N ASP A 31 21.62 6.73 -8.73
CA ASP A 31 22.11 6.68 -10.10
C ASP A 31 20.93 6.78 -11.05
N THR A 32 20.94 7.83 -11.87
CA THR A 32 20.04 8.10 -13.02
C THR A 32 18.67 8.74 -12.73
N PHE A 33 18.68 9.98 -12.24
CA PHE A 33 17.59 10.91 -12.53
C PHE A 33 18.15 12.23 -13.07
N HIS A 34 18.29 12.30 -14.39
CA HIS A 34 18.36 13.57 -15.11
C HIS A 34 16.97 13.87 -15.67
N ALA A 35 16.16 14.63 -14.94
CA ALA A 35 14.94 15.21 -15.48
C ALA A 35 15.33 16.44 -16.29
N GLN A 36 15.34 16.31 -17.62
CA GLN A 36 15.59 17.43 -18.52
C GLN A 36 14.24 18.07 -18.87
N THR A 37 13.93 19.18 -18.21
CA THR A 37 12.72 19.98 -18.48
C THR A 37 13.03 21.05 -19.52
N GLU A 38 12.65 20.83 -20.77
CA GLU A 38 12.46 21.93 -21.73
C GLU A 38 11.00 22.39 -21.72
N ARG A 39 10.82 23.68 -21.50
CA ARG A 39 9.55 24.39 -21.56
C ARG A 39 9.28 24.73 -23.02
N LEU A 40 8.33 24.04 -23.64
CA LEU A 40 7.74 24.46 -24.91
C LEU A 40 6.26 24.79 -24.71
N SER A 41 5.93 26.02 -25.06
CA SER A 41 4.61 26.62 -25.09
C SER A 41 3.77 26.04 -26.24
N HIS A 42 2.51 25.68 -25.95
CA HIS A 42 1.41 25.31 -26.87
C HIS A 42 1.56 24.00 -27.68
N ALA A 43 1.01 22.85 -27.21
CA ALA A 43 0.59 21.69 -28.01
C ALA A 43 -0.22 20.66 -27.16
N PRO A 44 -0.99 19.71 -27.76
CA PRO A 44 -2.11 18.97 -27.13
C PRO A 44 -1.68 18.03 -25.99
N LEU A 45 -2.65 17.50 -25.24
CA LEU A 45 -2.46 16.56 -24.12
C LEU A 45 -1.55 15.38 -24.53
N TYR A 46 -0.24 15.54 -24.34
CA TYR A 46 0.71 14.46 -24.55
C TYR A 46 0.51 13.43 -23.44
N PRO A 47 0.35 12.13 -23.78
CA PRO A 47 0.39 11.08 -22.78
C PRO A 47 1.75 11.14 -22.09
N GLN A 48 1.75 11.47 -20.79
CA GLN A 48 2.95 11.38 -19.97
C GLN A 48 3.26 9.89 -19.76
N SER A 49 4.25 9.38 -20.48
CA SER A 49 4.77 8.04 -20.29
C SER A 49 5.85 8.04 -19.22
N VAL A 50 5.67 7.22 -18.17
CA VAL A 50 6.76 6.86 -17.26
C VAL A 50 7.34 5.51 -17.67
N LEU A 51 8.67 5.44 -17.77
CA LEU A 51 9.37 4.21 -18.16
C LEU A 51 9.66 3.37 -16.91
N PHE A 52 9.16 2.14 -16.88
CA PHE A 52 9.48 1.15 -15.85
C PHE A 52 10.49 0.13 -16.39
N SER A 53 11.79 0.44 -16.31
CA SER A 53 12.85 -0.53 -16.64
C SER A 53 13.43 -1.17 -15.37
N PRO A 54 13.66 -2.50 -15.32
CA PRO A 54 13.66 -3.49 -16.41
C PRO A 54 12.43 -4.42 -16.44
N LEU A 55 11.25 -3.94 -16.04
CA LEU A 55 10.08 -4.82 -15.86
C LEU A 55 9.46 -5.31 -17.16
N LEU A 56 9.56 -4.56 -18.27
CA LEU A 56 8.92 -4.91 -19.54
C LEU A 56 9.77 -4.46 -20.75
N SER A 57 9.93 -5.34 -21.72
CA SER A 57 10.67 -5.11 -22.97
C SER A 57 9.87 -4.32 -24.04
N LYS A 58 8.70 -3.78 -23.68
CA LYS A 58 7.81 -3.03 -24.58
C LYS A 58 7.25 -1.78 -23.88
N PRO A 59 7.02 -0.67 -24.61
CA PRO A 59 6.46 0.56 -24.06
C PRO A 59 5.02 0.34 -23.57
N VAL A 60 4.71 0.83 -22.37
CA VAL A 60 3.36 0.85 -21.81
C VAL A 60 2.72 2.19 -22.12
N ILE A 61 1.60 2.18 -22.85
CA ILE A 61 0.79 3.36 -23.13
C ILE A 61 -0.40 3.35 -22.16
N ALA A 62 -0.50 4.35 -21.29
CA ALA A 62 -1.66 4.55 -20.43
C ALA A 62 -2.65 5.50 -21.12
N LYS A 63 -3.86 5.00 -21.39
CA LYS A 63 -4.98 5.79 -21.93
C LYS A 63 -6.06 5.88 -20.84
N PHE A 64 -6.47 7.09 -20.50
CA PHE A 64 -7.47 7.36 -19.44
C PHE A 64 -8.82 7.71 -20.08
N ASP A 65 -9.44 6.74 -20.78
CA ASP A 65 -10.70 6.92 -21.53
C ASP A 65 -11.79 5.91 -21.12
N GLN A 66 -11.67 5.34 -19.93
CA GLN A 66 -12.55 4.26 -19.48
C GLN A 66 -13.55 4.72 -18.40
N GLU A 67 -14.80 4.26 -18.57
CA GLU A 67 -15.93 4.42 -17.63
C GLU A 67 -15.62 3.91 -16.21
N HIS A 68 -14.67 2.99 -16.07
CA HIS A 68 -14.23 2.38 -14.82
C HIS A 68 -12.75 2.69 -14.54
N SER A 69 -12.40 3.97 -14.55
CA SER A 69 -11.06 4.43 -14.16
C SER A 69 -10.97 4.68 -12.65
N SER A 70 -9.77 4.51 -12.10
CA SER A 70 -9.45 4.77 -10.70
C SER A 70 -8.16 5.57 -10.59
N ALA A 71 -8.12 6.52 -9.66
CA ALA A 71 -6.90 7.26 -9.32
C ALA A 71 -5.93 6.42 -8.44
N ASP A 72 -6.40 5.32 -7.87
CA ASP A 72 -5.69 4.52 -6.87
C ASP A 72 -4.98 3.29 -7.45
N GLY A 73 -4.68 3.25 -8.74
CA GLY A 73 -4.06 2.07 -9.38
C GLY A 73 -2.79 1.55 -8.68
N GLY A 74 -2.02 2.43 -8.03
CA GLY A 74 -0.85 2.07 -7.23
C GLY A 74 -1.16 1.25 -5.97
N ALA A 75 -2.41 1.24 -5.50
CA ALA A 75 -2.83 0.50 -4.31
C ALA A 75 -2.70 -1.03 -4.47
N LEU A 76 -2.67 -1.55 -5.71
CA LEU A 76 -2.40 -2.96 -5.97
C LEU A 76 -1.03 -3.41 -5.42
N LEU A 77 -0.04 -2.51 -5.38
CA LEU A 77 1.25 -2.79 -4.74
C LEU A 77 1.09 -2.94 -3.23
N LEU A 78 0.20 -2.16 -2.60
CA LEU A 78 -0.10 -2.28 -1.18
C LEU A 78 -0.75 -3.63 -0.87
N LYS A 79 -1.68 -4.10 -1.72
CA LYS A 79 -2.27 -5.44 -1.62
C LYS A 79 -1.21 -6.54 -1.71
N ALA A 80 -0.31 -6.47 -2.70
CA ALA A 80 0.76 -7.45 -2.86
C ALA A 80 1.69 -7.50 -1.63
N VAL A 81 1.99 -6.34 -1.03
CA VAL A 81 2.75 -6.26 0.22
C VAL A 81 1.97 -6.85 1.39
N ASP A 82 0.68 -6.51 1.52
CA ASP A 82 -0.20 -7.07 2.56
C ASP A 82 -0.26 -8.60 2.50
N GLU A 83 -0.45 -9.17 1.31
CA GLU A 83 -0.48 -10.62 1.08
C GLU A 83 0.84 -11.29 1.45
N ARG A 84 1.98 -10.66 1.10
CA ARG A 84 3.30 -11.19 1.46
C ARG A 84 3.53 -11.17 2.98
N LEU A 85 3.02 -10.15 3.67
CA LEU A 85 3.17 -10.00 5.11
C LEU A 85 2.08 -10.74 5.92
N GLY A 86 0.94 -11.05 5.30
CA GLY A 86 -0.28 -11.50 5.98
C GLY A 86 -0.78 -10.50 7.01
N LEU A 87 -0.52 -9.20 6.80
CA LEU A 87 -0.71 -8.17 7.84
C LEU A 87 -2.19 -8.01 8.18
N SER A 88 -3.04 -7.79 7.18
CA SER A 88 -4.48 -7.58 7.38
C SER A 88 -5.16 -8.81 7.99
N GLN A 89 -4.77 -10.04 7.62
CA GLN A 89 -5.28 -11.24 8.26
C GLN A 89 -4.91 -11.30 9.75
N ARG A 90 -3.65 -11.05 10.08
CA ARG A 90 -3.18 -11.03 11.48
C ARG A 90 -3.92 -9.99 12.30
N LEU A 91 -4.06 -8.77 11.76
CA LEU A 91 -4.80 -7.71 12.42
C LEU A 91 -6.29 -8.07 12.57
N ALA A 92 -6.94 -8.61 11.53
CA ALA A 92 -8.34 -9.02 11.62
C ALA A 92 -8.57 -10.14 12.66
N SER A 93 -7.61 -11.05 12.83
CA SER A 93 -7.68 -12.12 13.83
C SER A 93 -7.67 -11.62 15.28
N CYS A 94 -7.22 -10.39 15.51
CA CYS A 94 -7.24 -9.74 16.83
C CYS A 94 -8.60 -9.15 17.20
N LEU A 95 -9.54 -9.09 16.24
CA LEU A 95 -10.86 -8.50 16.40
C LEU A 95 -11.93 -9.57 16.60
N GLU A 96 -12.74 -9.41 17.65
CA GLU A 96 -13.94 -10.22 17.85
C GLU A 96 -15.09 -9.66 17.00
N ASP A 97 -15.80 -10.53 16.27
CA ASP A 97 -17.03 -10.16 15.56
C ASP A 97 -18.26 -10.65 16.35
N PRO A 98 -18.93 -9.78 17.13
CA PRO A 98 -20.10 -10.17 17.91
C PRO A 98 -21.38 -10.30 17.04
N ARG A 99 -21.29 -10.01 15.74
CA ARG A 99 -22.46 -10.03 14.84
C ARG A 99 -22.84 -11.47 14.55
N GLN A 100 -24.14 -11.71 14.37
CA GLN A 100 -24.65 -13.01 13.97
C GLN A 100 -24.13 -13.37 12.56
N PRO A 101 -23.42 -14.48 12.36
CA PRO A 101 -22.74 -14.79 11.10
C PRO A 101 -23.64 -14.71 9.85
N GLY A 102 -24.87 -15.22 9.92
CA GLY A 102 -25.83 -15.18 8.81
C GLY A 102 -26.38 -13.79 8.47
N LYS A 103 -26.02 -12.76 9.23
CA LYS A 103 -26.40 -11.35 8.99
C LYS A 103 -25.19 -10.48 8.64
N VAL A 104 -24.00 -11.08 8.51
CA VAL A 104 -22.78 -10.36 8.15
C VAL A 104 -22.69 -10.24 6.64
N ARG A 105 -22.94 -9.03 6.11
CA ARG A 105 -22.73 -8.72 4.70
C ARG A 105 -21.27 -8.45 4.35
N HIS A 106 -20.55 -7.79 5.26
CA HIS A 106 -19.15 -7.43 5.07
C HIS A 106 -18.32 -8.05 6.20
N ALA A 107 -17.42 -8.97 5.82
CA ALA A 107 -16.53 -9.64 6.76
C ALA A 107 -15.66 -8.62 7.50
N MET A 108 -15.24 -8.98 8.71
CA MET A 108 -14.36 -8.12 9.52
C MET A 108 -13.05 -7.79 8.78
N LEU A 109 -12.49 -8.79 8.08
CA LEU A 109 -11.29 -8.62 7.25
C LEU A 109 -11.51 -7.60 6.12
N ASP A 110 -12.64 -7.66 5.41
CA ASP A 110 -12.98 -6.70 4.35
C ASP A 110 -13.08 -5.28 4.89
N LEU A 111 -13.78 -5.10 6.02
CA LEU A 111 -13.95 -3.78 6.64
C LEU A 111 -12.60 -3.20 7.09
N LEU A 112 -11.74 -4.05 7.65
CA LEU A 112 -10.38 -3.67 8.02
C LEU A 112 -9.54 -3.30 6.79
N ARG A 113 -9.54 -4.13 5.75
CA ARG A 113 -8.80 -3.89 4.51
C ARG A 113 -9.25 -2.61 3.82
N GLN A 114 -10.56 -2.39 3.72
CA GLN A 114 -11.13 -1.17 3.15
C GLN A 114 -10.61 0.08 3.87
N ARG A 115 -10.52 0.05 5.22
CA ARG A 115 -9.96 1.16 5.97
C ARG A 115 -8.46 1.28 5.85
N MET A 116 -7.74 0.18 5.95
CA MET A 116 -6.29 0.16 5.87
C MET A 116 -5.80 0.72 4.53
N PHE A 117 -6.37 0.23 3.41
CA PHE A 117 -6.03 0.71 2.08
C PHE A 117 -6.53 2.13 1.84
N GLY A 118 -7.74 2.48 2.28
CA GLY A 118 -8.24 3.86 2.20
C GLY A 118 -7.32 4.86 2.90
N ILE A 119 -6.85 4.55 4.12
CA ILE A 119 -5.87 5.38 4.84
C ILE A 119 -4.56 5.49 4.05
N ALA A 120 -4.05 4.38 3.52
CA ALA A 120 -2.79 4.35 2.78
C ALA A 120 -2.87 5.13 1.45
N CYS A 121 -4.05 5.15 0.80
CA CYS A 121 -4.33 5.94 -0.39
C CYS A 121 -4.67 7.42 -0.11
N GLY A 122 -4.70 7.84 1.16
CA GLY A 122 -4.91 9.24 1.53
C GLY A 122 -6.34 9.63 1.93
N TYR A 123 -7.20 8.65 2.25
CA TYR A 123 -8.59 8.82 2.68
C TYR A 123 -8.80 8.50 4.19
N PRO A 124 -8.14 9.21 5.11
CA PRO A 124 -8.16 8.85 6.53
C PRO A 124 -9.48 9.19 7.24
N ASP A 125 -10.27 10.15 6.75
CA ASP A 125 -11.52 10.56 7.41
C ASP A 125 -12.72 9.67 7.04
N GLY A 126 -12.60 8.89 5.97
CA GLY A 126 -13.62 7.96 5.49
C GLY A 126 -14.83 8.62 4.83
N ASN A 127 -14.78 9.92 4.53
CA ASN A 127 -15.90 10.61 3.86
C ASN A 127 -16.08 10.13 2.40
N ASP A 128 -14.97 9.72 1.77
CA ASP A 128 -14.93 9.20 0.39
C ASP A 128 -15.40 7.75 0.28
N ALA A 129 -15.70 7.08 1.40
CA ALA A 129 -16.09 5.66 1.39
C ALA A 129 -17.34 5.39 0.54
N ALA A 130 -18.21 6.38 0.35
CA ALA A 130 -19.29 6.26 -0.63
C ALA A 130 -18.72 6.17 -2.05
N HIS A 131 -17.87 7.09 -2.48
CA HIS A 131 -17.27 7.06 -3.81
C HIS A 131 -16.42 5.79 -4.04
N LEU A 132 -15.52 5.48 -3.10
CA LEU A 132 -14.59 4.36 -3.20
C LEU A 132 -15.26 2.97 -3.20
N ALA A 133 -16.51 2.88 -2.73
CA ALA A 133 -17.16 1.58 -2.64
C ALA A 133 -17.55 0.98 -4.00
N ASP A 134 -17.66 1.80 -5.04
CA ASP A 134 -17.85 1.35 -6.42
C ASP A 134 -16.57 1.42 -7.26
N ASP A 135 -15.47 1.93 -6.69
CA ASP A 135 -14.18 2.05 -7.37
C ASP A 135 -13.62 0.65 -7.72
N PRO A 136 -13.20 0.43 -8.98
CA PRO A 136 -12.77 -0.88 -9.46
C PRO A 136 -11.49 -1.37 -8.79
N ILE A 137 -10.56 -0.47 -8.46
CA ILE A 137 -9.33 -0.84 -7.74
C ILE A 137 -9.67 -1.21 -6.31
N HIS A 138 -10.47 -0.42 -5.60
CA HIS A 138 -10.85 -0.74 -4.23
C HIS A 138 -11.65 -2.05 -4.13
N LYS A 139 -12.49 -2.39 -5.13
CA LYS A 139 -13.11 -3.71 -5.25
C LYS A 139 -12.07 -4.83 -5.40
N LEU A 140 -11.10 -4.66 -6.29
CA LEU A 140 -10.00 -5.62 -6.49
C LEU A 140 -9.15 -5.83 -5.22
N LEU A 141 -8.88 -4.77 -4.46
CA LEU A 141 -8.14 -4.86 -3.19
C LEU A 141 -8.81 -5.84 -2.21
N LEU A 142 -10.13 -5.99 -2.31
CA LEU A 142 -10.96 -6.84 -1.45
C LEU A 142 -11.44 -8.14 -2.14
N GLU A 143 -10.73 -8.60 -3.17
CA GLU A 143 -11.05 -9.83 -3.93
C GLU A 143 -12.41 -9.80 -4.63
N ARG A 144 -12.90 -8.61 -4.99
CA ARG A 144 -14.16 -8.46 -5.71
C ARG A 144 -13.89 -8.16 -7.17
N ASP A 145 -14.82 -8.61 -8.01
CA ASP A 145 -14.81 -8.25 -9.42
C ASP A 145 -14.86 -6.70 -9.56
N PRO A 146 -13.97 -6.07 -10.32
CA PRO A 146 -13.86 -4.61 -10.41
C PRO A 146 -15.11 -3.96 -10.99
N ILE A 147 -15.87 -4.67 -11.82
CA ILE A 147 -17.01 -4.13 -12.57
C ILE A 147 -18.31 -4.59 -11.92
N ALA A 148 -18.54 -5.90 -11.90
CA ALA A 148 -19.78 -6.52 -11.44
C ALA A 148 -19.77 -6.88 -9.95
N GLY A 149 -18.63 -6.74 -9.26
CA GLY A 149 -18.50 -7.14 -7.87
C GLY A 149 -19.32 -6.27 -6.93
N GLU A 150 -19.73 -6.88 -5.81
CA GLU A 150 -20.52 -6.18 -4.79
C GLU A 150 -19.80 -4.92 -4.29
N ARG A 151 -20.58 -3.86 -4.16
CA ARG A 151 -20.18 -2.60 -3.55
C ARG A 151 -19.55 -2.80 -2.17
N LEU A 152 -18.48 -2.07 -1.88
CA LEU A 152 -17.86 -2.08 -0.55
C LEU A 152 -18.74 -1.45 0.53
N ALA A 153 -18.29 -1.55 1.77
CA ALA A 153 -19.05 -1.03 2.90
C ALA A 153 -19.20 0.50 2.82
N SER A 154 -20.38 1.00 3.18
CA SER A 154 -20.66 2.43 3.27
C SER A 154 -19.94 3.08 4.47
N GLN A 155 -19.79 4.41 4.45
CA GLN A 155 -19.21 5.17 5.56
C GLN A 155 -19.86 4.84 6.92
N PRO A 156 -21.20 4.75 7.07
CA PRO A 156 -21.80 4.40 8.36
C PRO A 156 -21.44 2.98 8.82
N THR A 157 -21.25 2.05 7.89
CA THR A 157 -20.84 0.67 8.19
C THR A 157 -19.41 0.64 8.72
N LEU A 158 -18.50 1.36 8.06
CA LEU A 158 -17.11 1.51 8.49
C LEU A 158 -17.02 2.21 9.85
N SER A 159 -17.81 3.26 10.06
CA SER A 159 -17.86 3.96 11.34
C SER A 159 -18.30 3.04 12.48
N ARG A 160 -19.34 2.22 12.28
CA ARG A 160 -19.75 1.22 13.29
C ARG A 160 -18.66 0.19 13.56
N PHE A 161 -18.00 -0.29 12.51
CA PHE A 161 -16.86 -1.19 12.63
C PHE A 161 -15.75 -0.60 13.50
N GLU A 162 -15.29 0.61 13.19
CA GLU A 162 -14.23 1.29 13.95
C GLU A 162 -14.59 1.49 15.43
N ASN A 163 -15.88 1.74 15.71
CA ASN A 163 -16.40 1.90 17.07
C ASN A 163 -16.68 0.57 17.80
N THR A 164 -16.54 -0.58 17.13
CA THR A 164 -16.74 -1.90 17.76
C THR A 164 -15.50 -2.35 18.53
N ALA A 165 -14.31 -1.89 18.14
CA ALA A 165 -13.04 -2.29 18.75
C ALA A 165 -12.94 -1.84 20.22
N ARG A 166 -12.65 -2.79 21.11
CA ARG A 166 -12.40 -2.55 22.54
C ARG A 166 -10.93 -2.18 22.76
N ARG A 167 -10.61 -1.65 23.94
CA ARG A 167 -9.21 -1.31 24.29
C ARG A 167 -8.27 -2.51 24.15
N ALA A 168 -8.71 -3.69 24.60
CA ALA A 168 -7.92 -4.92 24.49
C ALA A 168 -7.62 -5.27 23.02
N ASP A 169 -8.59 -5.10 22.11
CA ASP A 169 -8.40 -5.31 20.68
C ASP A 169 -7.34 -4.36 20.11
N LEU A 170 -7.39 -3.08 20.49
CA LEU A 170 -6.39 -2.10 20.06
C LEU A 170 -4.97 -2.45 20.51
N TYR A 171 -4.81 -2.97 21.73
CA TYR A 171 -3.50 -3.46 22.20
C TYR A 171 -3.03 -4.67 21.39
N ARG A 172 -3.91 -5.64 21.11
CA ARG A 172 -3.58 -6.80 20.28
C ARG A 172 -3.21 -6.40 18.85
N LEU A 173 -3.94 -5.46 18.25
CA LEU A 173 -3.63 -4.89 16.93
C LEU A 173 -2.25 -4.22 16.93
N ALA A 174 -1.94 -3.40 17.94
CA ALA A 174 -0.65 -2.72 18.04
C ALA A 174 0.52 -3.72 18.14
N ASN A 175 0.37 -4.78 18.94
CA ASN A 175 1.37 -5.84 19.06
C ASN A 175 1.54 -6.61 17.74
N ALA A 176 0.44 -7.04 17.11
CA ALA A 176 0.48 -7.75 15.84
C ALA A 176 1.13 -6.93 14.72
N LEU A 177 0.88 -5.61 14.69
CA LEU A 177 1.55 -4.70 13.77
C LEU A 177 3.06 -4.63 14.05
N ALA A 178 3.46 -4.40 15.31
CA ALA A 178 4.86 -4.31 15.70
C ALA A 178 5.62 -5.61 15.39
N GLU A 179 5.05 -6.77 15.71
CA GLU A 179 5.63 -8.08 15.41
C GLU A 179 5.82 -8.29 13.90
N THR A 180 4.81 -7.96 13.09
CA THR A 180 4.88 -8.12 11.63
C THR A 180 5.97 -7.24 11.03
N VAL A 181 6.11 -6.00 11.51
CA VAL A 181 7.16 -5.07 11.03
C VAL A 181 8.56 -5.50 11.50
N ILE A 182 8.73 -5.90 12.76
CA ILE A 182 10.04 -6.32 13.31
C ILE A 182 10.53 -7.62 12.67
N VAL A 183 9.64 -8.60 12.51
CA VAL A 183 9.99 -9.88 11.86
C VAL A 183 10.30 -9.65 10.38
N GLY A 184 9.55 -8.79 9.70
CA GLY A 184 9.84 -8.40 8.31
C GLY A 184 11.20 -7.73 8.13
N ASP A 185 11.63 -6.90 9.09
CA ASP A 185 12.93 -6.23 9.12
C ASP A 185 14.09 -7.24 9.26
N ARG A 186 13.92 -8.25 10.13
CA ARG A 186 14.93 -9.28 10.40
C ARG A 186 15.07 -10.35 9.33
N ALA A 187 14.04 -10.55 8.50
CA ALA A 187 14.07 -11.52 7.40
C ALA A 187 14.73 -10.98 6.12
N SER A 188 15.12 -9.70 6.10
CA SER A 188 15.91 -9.12 5.01
C SER A 188 17.39 -9.52 5.20
N PRO A 189 18.06 -10.09 4.18
CA PRO A 189 19.48 -10.43 4.29
C PRO A 189 20.30 -9.18 4.66
N PRO A 190 21.36 -9.30 5.48
CA PRO A 190 22.30 -8.20 5.63
C PRO A 190 22.84 -7.85 4.24
N GLU A 191 22.89 -6.55 3.94
CA GLU A 191 23.41 -5.99 2.71
C GLU A 191 24.88 -6.43 2.57
N ALA A 192 25.10 -7.60 1.95
CA ALA A 192 26.42 -8.20 1.82
C ALA A 192 27.25 -7.33 0.85
N SER A 193 28.25 -6.67 1.44
CA SER A 193 29.51 -6.22 0.86
C SER A 193 29.54 -6.12 -0.67
N ARG A 194 29.23 -4.94 -1.20
CA ARG A 194 29.69 -4.52 -2.53
C ARG A 194 31.20 -4.24 -2.47
N GLU A 195 32.01 -5.28 -2.31
CA GLU A 195 33.38 -5.24 -2.81
C GLU A 195 33.32 -5.64 -4.28
N GLY A 196 33.47 -4.64 -5.16
CA GLY A 196 33.62 -4.89 -6.59
C GLY A 196 34.86 -5.76 -6.84
N PRO A 197 34.88 -6.56 -7.92
CA PRO A 197 36.04 -7.38 -8.21
C PRO A 197 37.25 -6.46 -8.42
N ALA A 198 38.27 -6.63 -7.57
CA ALA A 198 39.56 -6.00 -7.75
C ALA A 198 40.13 -6.44 -9.11
N HIS A 199 40.20 -5.49 -10.04
CA HIS A 199 40.94 -5.64 -11.28
C HIS A 199 42.42 -5.85 -10.91
N HIS A 200 42.85 -7.10 -10.87
CA HIS A 200 44.25 -7.45 -10.74
C HIS A 200 44.84 -7.48 -12.15
N ASP A 201 45.28 -6.32 -12.62
CA ASP A 201 46.06 -6.22 -13.85
C ASP A 201 47.48 -6.74 -13.56
N ARG A 202 47.73 -7.97 -13.99
CA ARG A 202 49.08 -8.52 -14.10
C ARG A 202 49.62 -8.17 -15.47
N SER A 203 50.26 -7.01 -15.61
CA SER A 203 51.28 -6.81 -16.63
C SER A 203 52.66 -6.99 -15.98
N GLY A 204 53.06 -8.25 -15.86
CA GLY A 204 54.46 -8.60 -15.66
C GLY A 204 55.23 -8.27 -16.94
N SER A 205 56.21 -7.40 -16.80
CA SER A 205 57.37 -7.32 -17.67
C SER A 205 58.05 -8.70 -17.73
N ASP A 206 58.33 -9.20 -18.92
CA ASP A 206 59.53 -9.99 -19.23
C ASP A 206 59.58 -10.30 -20.74
N GLY A 207 60.74 -10.03 -21.37
CA GLY A 207 61.15 -10.59 -22.66
C GLY A 207 61.28 -9.60 -23.81
#